data_AF-A0A2Z3J4V9-F1
#
_entry.id   AF-A0A2Z3J4V9-F1
#
_cell.length_a   1.000
_cell.length_b   1.000
_cell.length_c   1.000
_cell.angle_alpha   90.00
_cell.angle_beta   90.00
_cell.angle_gamma   90.00
#
_symmetry.space_group_name_H-M   'P 1'
#
loop_
_entity.id
_entity.type
_entity.pdbx_description
1 polymer ?
#
loop_
_entity_poly.entity_id
_entity_poly.type
_entity_poly.pdbx_seq_one_letter_code
_entity_poly.pdbx_strand_id
1 'polypeptide(L)'
;MNHHPLIRRLVGPVLRLALGALVLTAGALQPAAATETRTLCIYDPIGANGFIYQSFQDYIVQARAWGIRLKPKAYTDEAVAANDFKAGKCDMAAITGVRDIHFVKFAGSLDMAGGLQTYAQEKTAIRVMSSPKAAKYMQQGDYEVAGVVPLGKAFLFARNRSDLDSLKKLAGKKIAVLSDDKQASTLANVAGASPVGASIASFGPMFNNHSVDLAYAPSFAYDALELYKGLGNNGGIADFVLGMLSGQLVFHKNRFPADFGQKSRTWVFNNMYGPTMRRVKQSDNKIPDKYWVHISGDRARKYRQMFRKTRERLWKEGWYSHKMQHMLKKIRCSSDPSLAECSLDSEGGPVN
;
A
#
# COMPACT_ATOMS: atom_id res chain seq x y z
N MET A 1 14.09 99.02 30.03
CA MET A 1 13.70 98.14 31.16
C MET A 1 14.80 97.11 31.37
N ASN A 2 15.55 97.29 32.46
CA ASN A 2 16.19 96.30 33.34
C ASN A 2 17.16 95.22 32.82
N HIS A 3 18.42 95.43 33.24
CA HIS A 3 19.33 94.52 33.96
C HIS A 3 20.05 93.34 33.23
N HIS A 4 21.37 93.55 33.07
CA HIS A 4 22.54 92.65 33.28
C HIS A 4 22.35 91.44 34.24
N PRO A 5 23.30 90.46 34.37
CA PRO A 5 24.59 90.24 33.66
C PRO A 5 24.97 88.77 33.31
N LEU A 6 26.14 88.68 32.67
CA LEU A 6 27.11 87.57 32.52
C LEU A 6 27.23 86.56 33.68
N ILE A 7 27.61 85.31 33.36
CA ILE A 7 28.71 84.56 34.02
C ILE A 7 29.34 83.59 33.02
N ARG A 8 30.67 83.67 32.98
CA ARG A 8 31.63 82.86 32.21
C ARG A 8 32.33 81.95 33.23
N ARG A 9 32.57 80.67 32.96
CA ARG A 9 33.74 79.94 33.51
C ARG A 9 34.01 78.60 32.82
N LEU A 10 35.31 78.42 32.55
CA LEU A 10 36.06 77.29 32.02
C LEU A 10 36.28 76.18 33.08
N VAL A 11 37.04 75.14 32.66
CA VAL A 11 37.70 74.04 33.41
C VAL A 11 36.84 72.77 33.36
N GLY A 12 37.26 71.58 32.90
CA GLY A 12 38.56 70.91 32.73
C GLY A 12 38.27 69.40 32.87
N PRO A 13 39.13 68.48 32.36
CA PRO A 13 38.73 67.10 32.05
C PRO A 13 38.82 66.15 33.26
N VAL A 14 37.80 65.30 33.46
CA VAL A 14 37.82 64.22 34.46
C VAL A 14 37.63 62.87 33.79
N LEU A 15 38.78 62.26 33.50
CA LEU A 15 39.21 60.89 33.76
C LEU A 15 38.16 59.84 34.28
N ARG A 16 38.25 58.64 33.67
CA ARG A 16 37.81 57.29 34.11
C ARG A 16 36.32 56.92 33.95
N LEU A 17 36.05 55.98 33.04
CA LEU A 17 35.86 54.55 33.37
C LEU A 17 35.60 53.75 32.07
N ALA A 18 36.54 52.86 31.72
CA ALA A 18 36.33 51.88 30.66
C ALA A 18 35.39 50.79 31.18
N LEU A 19 34.12 50.85 30.79
CA LEU A 19 33.19 49.74 30.91
C LEU A 19 33.37 48.84 29.68
N GLY A 20 34.14 47.77 29.82
CA GLY A 20 34.15 46.69 28.86
C GLY A 20 32.77 46.03 28.84
N ALA A 21 31.96 46.35 27.82
CA ALA A 21 30.71 45.67 27.56
C ALA A 21 31.02 44.25 27.06
N LEU A 22 30.94 43.27 27.98
CA LEU A 22 30.93 41.86 27.65
C LEU A 22 29.60 41.56 26.92
N VAL A 23 29.61 41.60 25.59
CA VAL A 23 28.50 41.13 24.77
C VAL A 23 28.42 39.61 24.94
N LEU A 24 27.64 39.17 25.92
CA LEU A 24 27.15 37.80 26.00
C LEU A 24 26.31 37.56 24.75
N THR A 25 26.90 36.88 23.78
CA THR A 25 26.16 36.29 22.67
C THR A 25 25.16 35.32 23.28
N ALA A 26 23.91 35.77 23.42
CA ALA A 26 22.78 34.90 23.65
C ALA A 26 22.73 33.92 22.48
N GLY A 27 23.32 32.74 22.67
CA GLY A 27 23.10 31.61 21.78
C GLY A 27 21.60 31.41 21.71
N ALA A 28 21.03 31.66 20.53
CA ALA A 28 19.64 31.40 20.27
C ALA A 28 19.38 29.92 20.59
N LEU A 29 18.76 29.66 21.74
CA LEU A 29 18.08 28.42 22.01
C LEU A 29 17.00 28.32 20.94
N GLN A 30 17.31 27.63 19.84
CA GLN A 30 16.29 27.23 18.89
C GLN A 30 15.26 26.46 19.70
N PRO A 31 13.97 26.86 19.70
CA PRO A 31 12.95 26.07 20.36
C PRO A 31 13.03 24.67 19.78
N ALA A 32 13.24 23.67 20.64
CA ALA A 32 13.17 22.27 20.24
C ALA A 32 11.83 22.11 19.50
N ALA A 33 11.90 21.82 18.20
CA ALA A 33 10.71 21.68 17.37
C ALA A 33 9.74 20.75 18.09
N ALA A 34 8.56 21.27 18.45
CA ALA A 34 7.57 20.51 19.20
C ALA A 34 7.25 19.25 18.39
N THR A 35 7.57 18.08 18.95
CA THR A 35 7.35 16.81 18.26
C THR A 35 5.85 16.56 18.16
N GLU A 36 5.30 16.75 16.98
CA GLU A 36 3.87 16.57 16.73
C GLU A 36 3.51 15.10 16.92
N THR A 37 2.49 14.83 17.74
CA THR A 37 2.04 13.46 17.97
C THR A 37 0.93 13.12 16.99
N ARG A 38 1.08 11.98 16.31
CA ARG A 38 0.14 11.48 15.30
C ARG A 38 -0.16 10.00 15.54
N THR A 39 -1.37 9.56 15.23
CA THR A 39 -1.80 8.18 15.41
C THR A 39 -1.68 7.41 14.09
N LEU A 40 -1.10 6.22 14.14
CA LEU A 40 -0.94 5.32 13.00
C LEU A 40 -1.78 4.05 13.22
N CYS A 41 -2.85 3.87 12.45
CA CYS A 41 -3.60 2.62 12.38
C CYS A 41 -2.84 1.62 11.49
N ILE A 42 -2.55 0.41 11.97
CA ILE A 42 -1.85 -0.61 11.18
C ILE A 42 -2.72 -1.85 11.10
N TYR A 43 -3.14 -2.19 9.89
CA TYR A 43 -3.78 -3.47 9.63
C TYR A 43 -2.72 -4.58 9.53
N ASP A 44 -2.89 -5.61 10.35
CA ASP A 44 -2.15 -6.86 10.28
C ASP A 44 -3.11 -7.99 10.72
N PRO A 45 -3.34 -9.05 9.92
CA PRO A 45 -4.23 -10.15 10.30
C PRO A 45 -3.87 -10.82 11.65
N ILE A 46 -2.61 -10.73 12.08
CA ILE A 46 -2.10 -11.29 13.35
C ILE A 46 -2.07 -10.22 14.47
N GLY A 47 -2.40 -8.97 14.15
CA GLY A 47 -2.36 -7.84 15.07
C GLY A 47 -0.93 -7.41 15.39
N ALA A 48 -0.69 -7.00 16.64
CA ALA A 48 0.61 -6.42 17.05
C ALA A 48 1.80 -7.39 16.92
N ASN A 49 1.54 -8.70 16.88
CA ASN A 49 2.56 -9.74 16.72
C ASN A 49 2.85 -10.09 15.25
N GLY A 50 2.09 -9.54 14.31
CA GLY A 50 2.25 -9.84 12.91
C GLY A 50 3.42 -9.12 12.24
N PHE A 51 3.88 -9.67 11.11
CA PHE A 51 5.08 -9.17 10.45
C PHE A 51 4.87 -7.79 9.81
N ILE A 52 3.64 -7.42 9.44
CA ILE A 52 3.32 -6.11 8.88
C ILE A 52 3.50 -5.08 9.99
N TYR A 53 2.86 -5.30 11.15
CA TYR A 53 3.01 -4.41 12.32
C TYR A 53 4.47 -4.25 12.75
N GLN A 54 5.21 -5.36 12.81
CA GLN A 54 6.62 -5.34 13.20
C GLN A 54 7.52 -4.67 12.15
N SER A 55 7.12 -4.63 10.87
CA SER A 55 7.88 -3.91 9.83
C SER A 55 7.85 -2.39 9.98
N PHE A 56 6.88 -1.85 10.74
CA PHE A 56 6.72 -0.40 10.93
C PHE A 56 7.62 0.20 12.02
N GLN A 57 8.35 -0.60 12.79
CA GLN A 57 9.18 -0.08 13.89
C GLN A 57 10.26 0.89 13.38
N ASP A 58 10.95 0.54 12.29
CA ASP A 58 11.95 1.41 11.68
C ASP A 58 11.34 2.70 11.13
N TYR A 59 10.13 2.60 10.55
CA TYR A 59 9.39 3.76 10.06
C TYR A 59 8.97 4.70 11.19
N ILE A 60 8.57 4.17 12.34
CA ILE A 60 8.23 4.96 13.54
C ILE A 60 9.45 5.71 14.07
N VAL A 61 10.62 5.06 14.09
CA VAL A 61 11.89 5.70 14.46
C VAL A 61 12.23 6.81 13.46
N GLN A 62 12.10 6.55 12.17
CA GLN A 62 12.37 7.54 11.14
C GLN A 62 11.41 8.74 11.21
N ALA A 63 10.11 8.49 11.42
CA ALA A 63 9.13 9.56 11.56
C ALA A 63 9.46 10.48 12.74
N ARG A 64 9.98 9.92 13.84
CA ARG A 64 10.47 10.70 14.99
C ARG A 64 11.64 11.61 14.61
N ALA A 65 12.58 11.12 13.80
CA ALA A 65 13.67 11.92 13.28
C ALA A 65 13.18 13.07 12.35
N TRP A 66 11.98 12.95 11.79
CA TRP A 66 11.29 14.03 11.06
C TRP A 66 10.40 14.92 11.94
N GLY A 67 10.48 14.79 13.27
CA GLY A 67 9.70 15.59 14.22
C GLY A 67 8.27 15.08 14.46
N ILE A 68 7.93 13.86 14.01
CA ILE A 68 6.60 13.27 14.16
C ILE A 68 6.66 12.04 15.07
N ARG A 69 6.01 12.12 16.23
CA ARG A 69 5.85 10.97 17.14
C ARG A 69 4.62 10.17 16.74
N LEU A 70 4.83 9.10 15.97
CA LEU A 70 3.78 8.15 15.63
C LEU A 70 3.42 7.25 16.82
N LYS A 71 2.13 7.16 17.13
CA LYS A 71 1.54 6.20 18.09
C LYS A 71 0.85 5.08 17.30
N PRO A 72 1.48 3.92 17.11
CA PRO A 72 0.88 2.82 16.36
C PRO A 72 -0.27 2.17 17.13
N LYS A 73 -1.29 1.72 16.40
CA LYS A 73 -2.42 0.92 16.88
C LYS A 73 -2.59 -0.26 15.93
N ALA A 74 -2.54 -1.48 16.46
CA ALA A 74 -2.75 -2.68 15.66
C ALA A 74 -4.24 -2.95 15.46
N TYR A 75 -4.61 -3.35 14.24
CA TYR A 75 -5.95 -3.79 13.88
C TYR A 75 -5.86 -5.13 13.15
N THR A 76 -6.68 -6.09 13.56
CA THR A 76 -6.83 -7.39 12.86
C THR A 76 -7.91 -7.35 11.78
N ASP A 77 -8.76 -6.32 11.80
CA ASP A 77 -9.78 -6.05 10.79
C ASP A 77 -9.42 -4.76 10.04
N GLU A 78 -9.17 -4.89 8.75
CA GLU A 78 -8.79 -3.78 7.89
C GLU A 78 -9.92 -2.75 7.71
N ALA A 79 -11.18 -3.21 7.65
CA ALA A 79 -12.32 -2.32 7.50
C ALA A 79 -12.44 -1.41 8.72
N VAL A 80 -12.19 -1.95 9.92
CA VAL A 80 -12.15 -1.14 11.14
C VAL A 80 -11.00 -0.12 11.09
N ALA A 81 -9.79 -0.53 10.70
CA ALA A 81 -8.64 0.38 10.56
C ALA A 81 -8.93 1.52 9.57
N ALA A 82 -9.49 1.19 8.40
CA ALA A 82 -9.85 2.14 7.36
C ALA A 82 -10.96 3.09 7.80
N ASN A 83 -11.98 2.60 8.53
CA ASN A 83 -13.06 3.43 9.05
C ASN A 83 -12.58 4.38 10.15
N ASP A 84 -11.72 3.92 11.06
CA ASP A 84 -11.13 4.78 12.09
C ASP A 84 -10.20 5.85 11.48
N PHE A 85 -9.45 5.50 10.44
CA PHE A 85 -8.68 6.47 9.66
C PHE A 85 -9.59 7.49 8.95
N LYS A 86 -10.62 7.03 8.25
CA LYS A 86 -11.59 7.90 7.56
C LYS A 86 -12.28 8.87 8.53
N ALA A 87 -12.63 8.39 9.72
CA ALA A 87 -13.24 9.19 10.80
C ALA A 87 -12.25 10.11 11.53
N GLY A 88 -10.97 10.11 11.15
CA GLY A 88 -9.95 10.97 11.74
C GLY A 88 -9.47 10.55 13.13
N LYS A 89 -9.83 9.34 13.60
CA LYS A 89 -9.28 8.74 14.84
C LYS A 89 -7.83 8.28 14.68
N CYS A 90 -7.43 8.04 13.43
CA CYS A 90 -6.04 7.87 13.02
C CYS A 90 -5.65 8.98 12.05
N ASP A 91 -4.44 9.52 12.22
CA ASP A 91 -3.87 10.53 11.32
C ASP A 91 -3.26 9.87 10.08
N MET A 92 -2.87 8.60 10.22
CA MET A 92 -2.26 7.77 9.18
C MET A 92 -2.77 6.33 9.30
N ALA A 93 -2.85 5.61 8.18
CA ALA A 93 -3.16 4.19 8.13
C ALA A 93 -2.16 3.42 7.25
N ALA A 94 -1.86 2.18 7.66
CA ALA A 94 -1.19 1.18 6.86
C ALA A 94 -2.21 0.09 6.51
N ILE A 95 -2.65 0.06 5.27
CA ILE A 95 -3.72 -0.79 4.73
C ILE A 95 -3.30 -1.38 3.38
N THR A 96 -4.03 -2.35 2.85
CA THR A 96 -3.75 -2.90 1.51
C THR A 96 -4.08 -1.90 0.41
N GLY A 97 -3.49 -2.05 -0.78
CA GLY A 97 -3.85 -1.26 -1.95
C GLY A 97 -5.31 -1.50 -2.38
N VAL A 98 -5.82 -2.71 -2.17
CA VAL A 98 -7.25 -3.04 -2.36
C VAL A 98 -8.14 -2.10 -1.57
N ARG A 99 -7.76 -1.75 -0.34
CA ARG A 99 -8.49 -0.80 0.52
C ARG A 99 -8.16 0.65 0.20
N ASP A 100 -6.90 0.95 -0.10
CA ASP A 100 -6.44 2.33 -0.31
C ASP A 100 -7.07 3.00 -1.53
N ILE A 101 -7.63 2.23 -2.46
CA ILE A 101 -8.34 2.74 -3.64
C ILE A 101 -9.49 3.70 -3.29
N HIS A 102 -10.06 3.57 -2.08
CA HIS A 102 -11.10 4.46 -1.56
C HIS A 102 -10.58 5.82 -1.09
N PHE A 103 -9.28 5.93 -0.79
CA PHE A 103 -8.62 7.15 -0.37
C PHE A 103 -7.86 7.80 -1.53
N VAL A 104 -6.95 7.05 -2.16
CA VAL A 104 -6.16 7.50 -3.31
C VAL A 104 -6.27 6.48 -4.44
N LYS A 105 -7.17 6.74 -5.39
CA LYS A 105 -7.54 5.78 -6.44
C LYS A 105 -6.34 5.34 -7.28
N PHE A 106 -5.43 6.26 -7.61
CA PHE A 106 -4.21 5.93 -8.38
C PHE A 106 -3.34 4.93 -7.64
N ALA A 107 -3.12 5.12 -6.33
CA ALA A 107 -2.27 4.26 -5.55
C ALA A 107 -2.89 2.88 -5.31
N GLY A 108 -4.16 2.84 -4.87
CA GLY A 108 -4.86 1.57 -4.67
C GLY A 108 -5.09 0.75 -5.94
N SER A 109 -5.07 1.38 -7.13
CA SER A 109 -5.14 0.66 -8.41
C SER A 109 -3.87 -0.13 -8.76
N LEU A 110 -2.81 -0.07 -7.95
CA LEU A 110 -1.63 -0.92 -8.09
C LEU A 110 -2.01 -2.42 -7.96
N ASP A 111 -2.92 -2.75 -7.03
CA ASP A 111 -3.32 -4.12 -6.67
C ASP A 111 -4.35 -4.72 -7.64
N MET A 112 -4.45 -4.14 -8.84
CA MET A 112 -5.40 -4.53 -9.87
C MET A 112 -5.26 -6.01 -10.27
N ALA A 113 -6.39 -6.69 -10.40
CA ALA A 113 -6.47 -8.06 -10.88
C ALA A 113 -5.77 -8.24 -12.24
N GLY A 114 -4.76 -9.10 -12.27
CA GLY A 114 -3.89 -9.34 -13.42
C GLY A 114 -3.13 -8.11 -13.91
N GLY A 115 -3.02 -7.05 -13.11
CA GLY A 115 -2.36 -5.80 -13.46
C GLY A 115 -0.84 -5.96 -13.59
N LEU A 116 -0.24 -6.75 -12.70
CA LEU A 116 1.16 -7.17 -12.75
C LEU A 116 1.25 -8.67 -12.45
N GLN A 117 2.34 -9.32 -12.87
CA GLN A 117 2.54 -10.76 -12.77
C GLN A 117 3.88 -11.14 -12.14
N THR A 118 4.82 -10.20 -12.01
CA THR A 118 6.14 -10.46 -11.44
C THR A 118 6.56 -9.39 -10.44
N TYR A 119 7.42 -9.77 -9.48
CA TYR A 119 8.02 -8.83 -8.54
C TYR A 119 8.89 -7.77 -9.21
N ALA A 120 9.45 -8.05 -10.41
CA ALA A 120 10.23 -7.06 -11.16
C ALA A 120 9.33 -5.96 -11.74
N GLN A 121 8.15 -6.33 -12.24
CA GLN A 121 7.14 -5.38 -12.70
C GLN A 121 6.62 -4.54 -11.53
N GLU A 122 6.30 -5.19 -10.39
CA GLU A 122 5.84 -4.51 -9.18
C GLU A 122 6.88 -3.52 -8.63
N LYS A 123 8.15 -3.94 -8.56
CA LYS A 123 9.25 -3.04 -8.19
C LYS A 123 9.30 -1.79 -9.07
N THR A 124 9.12 -1.97 -10.38
CA THR A 124 9.13 -0.88 -11.35
C THR A 124 7.96 0.08 -11.10
N ALA A 125 6.75 -0.44 -10.88
CA ALA A 125 5.58 0.37 -10.57
C ALA A 125 5.77 1.16 -9.26
N ILE A 126 6.17 0.49 -8.18
CA ILE A 126 6.40 1.12 -6.87
C ILE A 126 7.49 2.19 -6.96
N ARG A 127 8.56 1.96 -7.73
CA ARG A 127 9.60 2.97 -7.99
C ARG A 127 9.06 4.22 -8.69
N VAL A 128 8.17 4.05 -9.66
CA VAL A 128 7.52 5.19 -10.33
C VAL A 128 6.66 5.96 -9.33
N MET A 129 5.86 5.26 -8.53
CA MET A 129 4.99 5.84 -7.51
C MET A 129 5.75 6.58 -6.42
N SER A 130 6.97 6.14 -6.07
CA SER A 130 7.81 6.82 -5.08
C SER A 130 8.53 8.05 -5.63
N SER A 131 8.54 8.25 -6.95
CA SER A 131 9.25 9.37 -7.58
C SER A 131 8.51 10.72 -7.42
N PRO A 132 9.23 11.86 -7.40
CA PRO A 132 8.61 13.19 -7.37
C PRO A 132 7.64 13.45 -8.52
N LYS A 133 7.87 12.85 -9.70
CA LYS A 133 6.99 12.99 -10.87
C LYS A 133 5.59 12.40 -10.64
N ALA A 134 5.46 11.44 -9.72
CA ALA A 134 4.18 10.83 -9.36
C ALA A 134 3.46 11.54 -8.22
N ALA A 135 4.10 12.49 -7.51
CA ALA A 135 3.56 13.09 -6.28
C ALA A 135 2.11 13.60 -6.41
N LYS A 136 1.80 14.29 -7.52
CA LYS A 136 0.44 14.80 -7.79
C LYS A 136 -0.64 13.71 -7.98
N TYR A 137 -0.23 12.48 -8.28
CA TYR A 137 -1.14 11.33 -8.41
C TYR A 137 -1.27 10.54 -7.11
N MET A 138 -0.36 10.75 -6.16
CA MET A 138 -0.38 10.12 -4.84
C MET A 138 -1.28 10.87 -3.85
N GLN A 139 -2.02 11.87 -4.32
CA GLN A 139 -2.91 12.72 -3.54
C GLN A 139 -4.32 12.69 -4.12
N GLN A 140 -5.33 12.63 -3.27
CA GLN A 140 -6.73 12.76 -3.66
C GLN A 140 -7.55 13.29 -2.48
N GLY A 141 -8.21 14.44 -2.68
CA GLY A 141 -8.92 15.12 -1.59
C GLY A 141 -7.96 15.46 -0.44
N ASP A 142 -8.32 15.06 0.78
CA ASP A 142 -7.52 15.26 1.99
C ASP A 142 -6.48 14.16 2.23
N TYR A 143 -6.38 13.18 1.33
CA TYR A 143 -5.52 12.02 1.51
C TYR A 143 -4.27 12.11 0.64
N GLU A 144 -3.16 11.62 1.18
CA GLU A 144 -1.91 11.41 0.45
C GLU A 144 -1.27 10.07 0.85
N VAL A 145 -0.69 9.37 -0.12
CA VAL A 145 0.07 8.14 0.12
C VAL A 145 1.52 8.48 0.43
N ALA A 146 1.95 8.15 1.63
CA ALA A 146 3.31 8.30 2.17
C ALA A 146 4.25 7.14 1.77
N GLY A 147 3.76 6.03 1.24
CA GLY A 147 4.65 4.93 0.86
C GLY A 147 3.91 3.68 0.42
N VAL A 148 4.63 2.83 -0.32
CA VAL A 148 4.10 1.57 -0.84
C VAL A 148 5.16 0.49 -0.69
N VAL A 149 4.75 -0.65 -0.14
CA VAL A 149 5.57 -1.86 0.01
C VAL A 149 4.86 -3.07 -0.62
N PRO A 150 5.59 -4.06 -1.15
CA PRO A 150 4.99 -5.26 -1.71
C PRO A 150 4.46 -6.18 -0.59
N LEU A 151 3.29 -6.77 -0.76
CA LEU A 151 2.70 -7.78 0.14
C LEU A 151 2.65 -9.19 -0.46
N GLY A 152 3.04 -9.34 -1.72
CA GLY A 152 3.20 -10.65 -2.36
C GLY A 152 2.14 -10.96 -3.42
N LYS A 153 2.31 -12.12 -4.04
CA LYS A 153 1.40 -12.62 -5.08
C LYS A 153 0.15 -13.21 -4.44
N ALA A 154 -1.03 -12.79 -4.90
CA ALA A 154 -2.27 -13.48 -4.59
C ALA A 154 -2.46 -14.69 -5.51
N PHE A 155 -2.78 -15.85 -4.93
CA PHE A 155 -3.03 -17.10 -5.65
C PHE A 155 -4.47 -17.58 -5.43
N LEU A 156 -4.98 -18.42 -6.34
CA LEU A 156 -6.26 -19.10 -6.21
C LEU A 156 -6.05 -20.46 -5.53
N PHE A 157 -6.74 -20.67 -4.41
CA PHE A 157 -6.80 -21.91 -3.66
C PHE A 157 -8.09 -22.64 -4.02
N ALA A 158 -8.00 -23.93 -4.29
CA ALA A 158 -9.14 -24.79 -4.59
C ALA A 158 -9.10 -26.04 -3.72
N ARG A 159 -10.24 -26.43 -3.16
CA ARG A 159 -10.37 -27.68 -2.38
C ARG A 159 -10.14 -28.93 -3.24
N ASN A 160 -10.42 -28.85 -4.54
CA ASN A 160 -10.12 -29.91 -5.49
C ASN A 160 -9.22 -29.38 -6.59
N ARG A 161 -8.05 -30.00 -6.75
CA ARG A 161 -7.06 -29.66 -7.78
C ARG A 161 -7.64 -29.65 -9.19
N SER A 162 -8.55 -30.57 -9.47
CA SER A 162 -9.20 -30.70 -10.77
C SER A 162 -10.08 -29.50 -11.13
N ASP A 163 -10.52 -28.69 -10.16
CA ASP A 163 -11.25 -27.44 -10.43
C ASP A 163 -10.36 -26.41 -11.14
N LEU A 164 -9.03 -26.53 -11.03
CA LEU A 164 -8.04 -25.64 -11.65
C LEU A 164 -7.62 -26.08 -13.07
N ASP A 165 -8.22 -27.13 -13.63
CA ASP A 165 -7.88 -27.62 -14.97
C ASP A 165 -8.35 -26.68 -16.09
N SER A 166 -9.43 -25.94 -15.84
CA SER A 166 -9.98 -24.98 -16.80
C SER A 166 -10.90 -23.98 -16.12
N LEU A 167 -11.03 -22.79 -16.71
CA LEU A 167 -11.99 -21.79 -16.23
C LEU A 167 -13.44 -22.31 -16.22
N LYS A 168 -13.81 -23.23 -17.12
CA LYS A 168 -15.16 -23.84 -17.16
C LYS A 168 -15.49 -24.60 -15.87
N LYS A 169 -14.50 -25.21 -15.23
CA LYS A 169 -14.71 -25.95 -13.96
C LYS A 169 -14.87 -25.03 -12.75
N LEU A 170 -14.55 -23.75 -12.88
CA LEU A 170 -14.82 -22.74 -11.86
C LEU A 170 -16.29 -22.29 -11.86
N ALA A 171 -17.03 -22.55 -12.95
CA ALA A 171 -18.43 -22.14 -13.04
C ALA A 171 -19.29 -22.79 -11.95
N GLY A 172 -20.07 -21.97 -11.24
CA GLY A 172 -20.92 -22.39 -10.12
C GLY A 172 -20.17 -22.67 -8.81
N LYS A 173 -18.84 -22.70 -8.81
CA LYS A 173 -18.04 -22.89 -7.59
C LYS A 173 -18.18 -21.69 -6.67
N LYS A 174 -18.35 -21.95 -5.38
CA LYS A 174 -18.41 -20.90 -4.37
C LYS A 174 -17.00 -20.40 -4.08
N ILE A 175 -16.78 -19.09 -4.12
CA ILE A 175 -15.50 -18.47 -3.77
C ILE A 175 -15.69 -17.50 -2.61
N ALA A 176 -14.91 -17.65 -1.54
CA ALA A 176 -14.88 -16.64 -0.48
C ALA A 176 -14.27 -15.34 -1.04
N VAL A 177 -14.96 -14.23 -0.85
CA VAL A 177 -14.52 -12.90 -1.29
C VAL A 177 -14.66 -11.93 -0.13
N LEU A 178 -13.61 -11.15 0.15
CA LEU A 178 -13.70 -10.09 1.14
C LEU A 178 -14.78 -9.10 0.70
N SER A 179 -15.72 -8.76 1.58
CA SER A 179 -16.93 -8.01 1.19
C SER A 179 -16.66 -6.66 0.49
N ASP A 180 -15.50 -6.06 0.76
CA ASP A 180 -15.10 -4.78 0.16
C ASP A 180 -14.19 -4.93 -1.07
N ASP A 181 -13.88 -6.16 -1.48
CA ASP A 181 -13.06 -6.46 -2.64
C ASP A 181 -13.93 -6.58 -3.91
N LYS A 182 -14.27 -5.42 -4.47
CA LYS A 182 -15.05 -5.33 -5.72
C LYS A 182 -14.37 -6.06 -6.88
N GLN A 183 -13.03 -6.03 -6.95
CA GLN A 183 -12.31 -6.65 -8.05
C GLN A 183 -12.36 -8.18 -7.98
N ALA A 184 -12.24 -8.78 -6.80
CA ALA A 184 -12.40 -10.22 -6.61
C ALA A 184 -13.82 -10.67 -6.94
N SER A 185 -14.84 -9.92 -6.51
CA SER A 185 -16.24 -10.21 -6.86
C SER A 185 -16.47 -10.14 -8.37
N THR A 186 -15.89 -9.13 -9.04
CA THR A 186 -15.99 -8.98 -10.50
C THR A 186 -15.28 -10.13 -11.22
N LEU A 187 -14.09 -10.50 -10.76
CA LEU A 187 -13.31 -11.61 -11.31
C LEU A 187 -14.06 -12.94 -11.18
N ALA A 188 -14.64 -13.21 -10.01
CA ALA A 188 -15.47 -14.39 -9.77
C ALA A 188 -16.65 -14.47 -10.75
N ASN A 189 -17.38 -13.36 -10.92
CA ASN A 189 -18.50 -13.29 -11.86
C ASN A 189 -18.05 -13.49 -13.31
N VAL A 190 -16.92 -12.92 -13.74
CA VAL A 190 -16.36 -13.13 -15.09
C VAL A 190 -15.93 -14.58 -15.29
N ALA A 191 -15.47 -15.26 -14.23
CA ALA A 191 -15.14 -16.69 -14.25
C ALA A 191 -16.38 -17.61 -14.17
N GLY A 192 -17.58 -17.07 -13.95
CA GLY A 192 -18.81 -17.83 -13.72
C GLY A 192 -18.90 -18.47 -12.32
N ALA A 193 -17.98 -18.14 -11.41
CA ALA A 193 -18.02 -18.56 -10.02
C ALA A 193 -19.05 -17.75 -9.22
N SER A 194 -19.44 -18.27 -8.05
CA SER A 194 -20.39 -17.63 -7.13
C SER A 194 -19.64 -16.98 -5.96
N PRO A 195 -19.48 -15.65 -5.92
CA PRO A 195 -18.82 -14.99 -4.79
C PRO A 195 -19.68 -15.09 -3.52
N VAL A 196 -19.05 -15.41 -2.40
CA VAL A 196 -19.65 -15.45 -1.06
C VAL A 196 -18.88 -14.47 -0.19
N GLY A 197 -19.57 -13.44 0.29
CA GLY A 197 -18.98 -12.39 1.12
C GLY A 197 -18.41 -12.92 2.43
N ALA A 198 -17.23 -12.44 2.80
CA ALA A 198 -16.50 -12.83 4.00
C ALA A 198 -15.83 -11.62 4.66
N SER A 199 -15.66 -11.69 5.98
CA SER A 199 -14.72 -10.85 6.71
C SER A 199 -13.37 -11.57 6.85
N ILE A 200 -12.33 -10.90 7.32
CA ILE A 200 -11.04 -11.56 7.63
C ILE A 200 -11.24 -12.72 8.62
N ALA A 201 -12.13 -12.55 9.61
CA ALA A 201 -12.42 -13.57 10.60
C ALA A 201 -13.16 -14.80 10.02
N SER A 202 -14.01 -14.60 9.00
CA SER A 202 -14.78 -15.70 8.40
C SER A 202 -14.11 -16.33 7.18
N PHE A 203 -13.20 -15.62 6.51
CA PHE A 203 -12.60 -16.02 5.23
C PHE A 203 -11.91 -17.40 5.29
N GLY A 204 -10.94 -17.54 6.20
CA GLY A 204 -10.20 -18.80 6.40
C GLY A 204 -11.14 -19.93 6.82
N PRO A 205 -11.96 -19.76 7.88
CA PRO A 205 -12.92 -20.76 8.30
C PRO A 205 -13.87 -21.24 7.20
N MET A 206 -14.42 -20.35 6.37
CA MET A 206 -15.32 -20.73 5.27
C MET A 206 -14.66 -21.67 4.25
N PHE A 207 -13.37 -21.46 3.97
CA PHE A 207 -12.62 -22.35 3.08
C PHE A 207 -12.25 -23.66 3.81
N ASN A 208 -11.75 -23.55 5.04
CA ASN A 208 -11.27 -24.68 5.84
C ASN A 208 -12.38 -25.66 6.23
N ASN A 209 -13.62 -25.17 6.44
CA ASN A 209 -14.79 -25.99 6.76
C ASN A 209 -15.62 -26.38 5.53
N HIS A 210 -15.13 -26.08 4.32
CA HIS A 210 -15.76 -26.42 3.05
C HIS A 210 -17.10 -25.72 2.77
N SER A 211 -17.41 -24.60 3.43
CA SER A 211 -18.56 -23.75 3.08
C SER A 211 -18.43 -23.13 1.69
N VAL A 212 -17.19 -22.96 1.21
CA VAL A 212 -16.84 -22.54 -0.15
C VAL A 212 -15.87 -23.53 -0.82
N ASP A 213 -15.77 -23.49 -2.14
CA ASP A 213 -14.89 -24.34 -2.95
C ASP A 213 -13.52 -23.70 -3.22
N LEU A 214 -13.50 -22.37 -3.26
CA LEU A 214 -12.36 -21.58 -3.66
C LEU A 214 -12.09 -20.48 -2.63
N ALA A 215 -10.81 -20.13 -2.49
CA ALA A 215 -10.35 -18.96 -1.77
C ALA A 215 -9.21 -18.30 -2.56
N TYR A 216 -8.84 -17.07 -2.20
CA TYR A 216 -7.64 -16.44 -2.71
C TYR A 216 -6.86 -15.79 -1.58
N ALA A 217 -5.54 -15.87 -1.64
CA ALA A 217 -4.72 -15.32 -0.59
C ALA A 217 -3.27 -15.10 -1.08
N PRO A 218 -2.55 -14.15 -0.48
CA PRO A 218 -1.09 -14.14 -0.58
C PRO A 218 -0.49 -15.33 0.17
N SER A 219 0.73 -15.70 -0.19
CA SER A 219 1.44 -16.83 0.41
C SER A 219 1.59 -16.72 1.93
N PHE A 220 1.76 -15.53 2.50
CA PHE A 220 1.89 -15.36 3.96
C PHE A 220 0.61 -15.74 4.72
N ALA A 221 -0.56 -15.69 4.07
CA ALA A 221 -1.83 -16.04 4.67
C ALA A 221 -2.12 -17.55 4.63
N TYR A 222 -1.30 -18.35 3.92
CA TYR A 222 -1.40 -19.81 3.90
C TYR A 222 -1.33 -20.42 5.31
N ASP A 223 -0.32 -20.04 6.08
CA ASP A 223 -0.17 -20.48 7.47
C ASP A 223 -1.10 -19.68 8.40
N ALA A 224 -1.17 -18.35 8.22
CA ALA A 224 -1.89 -17.47 9.15
C ALA A 224 -3.41 -17.72 9.20
N LEU A 225 -4.01 -18.12 8.08
CA LEU A 225 -5.43 -18.49 7.98
C LEU A 225 -5.64 -20.01 7.91
N GLU A 226 -4.57 -20.79 8.15
CA GLU A 226 -4.57 -22.25 8.12
C GLU A 226 -5.18 -22.85 6.85
N LEU A 227 -4.97 -22.21 5.68
CA LEU A 227 -5.61 -22.59 4.40
C LEU A 227 -5.22 -24.00 3.96
N TYR A 228 -4.13 -24.54 4.49
CA TYR A 228 -3.74 -25.95 4.32
C TYR A 228 -4.81 -26.93 4.80
N LYS A 229 -5.65 -26.55 5.78
CA LYS A 229 -6.77 -27.37 6.25
C LYS A 229 -7.83 -27.54 5.15
N GLY A 230 -8.22 -26.44 4.49
CA GLY A 230 -9.18 -26.49 3.37
C GLY A 230 -8.62 -27.13 2.10
N LEU A 231 -7.30 -27.08 1.88
CA LEU A 231 -6.64 -27.81 0.80
C LEU A 231 -6.66 -29.32 1.05
N GLY A 232 -6.41 -29.77 2.29
CA GLY A 232 -6.33 -31.18 2.62
C GLY A 232 -5.35 -31.94 1.71
N ASN A 233 -5.70 -33.16 1.29
CA ASN A 233 -4.87 -33.96 0.39
C ASN A 233 -5.19 -33.75 -1.11
N ASN A 234 -6.37 -33.22 -1.42
CA ASN A 234 -6.88 -33.15 -2.80
C ASN A 234 -6.83 -31.72 -3.40
N GLY A 235 -6.49 -30.73 -2.58
CA GLY A 235 -6.48 -29.34 -2.95
C GLY A 235 -5.37 -28.97 -3.90
N GLY A 236 -5.54 -27.80 -4.51
CA GLY A 236 -4.53 -27.22 -5.40
C GLY A 236 -4.49 -25.71 -5.26
N ILE A 237 -3.33 -25.15 -5.57
CA ILE A 237 -3.09 -23.72 -5.68
C ILE A 237 -2.68 -23.45 -7.12
N ALA A 238 -3.41 -22.57 -7.81
CA ALA A 238 -3.06 -22.20 -9.17
C ALA A 238 -1.75 -21.41 -9.16
N ASP A 239 -0.74 -21.91 -9.87
CA ASP A 239 0.49 -21.17 -10.18
C ASP A 239 0.19 -20.15 -11.30
N PHE A 240 -0.67 -19.20 -10.96
CA PHE A 240 -1.03 -18.06 -11.77
C PHE A 240 -1.34 -16.90 -10.83
N VAL A 241 -0.65 -15.78 -11.03
CA VAL A 241 -0.77 -14.61 -10.15
C VAL A 241 -2.09 -13.90 -10.42
N LEU A 242 -2.99 -13.89 -9.44
CA LEU A 242 -4.26 -13.16 -9.53
C LEU A 242 -4.05 -11.64 -9.45
N GLY A 243 -3.07 -11.22 -8.65
CA GLY A 243 -2.68 -9.83 -8.46
C GLY A 243 -1.39 -9.74 -7.64
N MET A 244 -0.67 -8.64 -7.78
CA MET A 244 0.44 -8.28 -6.90
C MET A 244 -0.13 -7.36 -5.83
N LEU A 245 -0.18 -7.81 -4.58
CA LEU A 245 -0.74 -7.03 -3.48
C LEU A 245 0.30 -6.08 -2.92
N SER A 246 -0.14 -4.91 -2.46
CA SER A 246 0.72 -3.93 -1.82
C SER A 246 0.15 -3.47 -0.47
N GLY A 247 1.05 -3.07 0.42
CA GLY A 247 0.75 -2.36 1.64
C GLY A 247 1.01 -0.87 1.40
N GLN A 248 0.03 -0.04 1.70
CA GLN A 248 0.05 1.38 1.40
C GLN A 248 -0.12 2.18 2.68
N LEU A 249 0.73 3.18 2.81
CA LEU A 249 0.75 4.14 3.89
C LEU A 249 -0.01 5.37 3.44
N VAL A 250 -1.18 5.64 3.99
CA VAL A 250 -2.02 6.78 3.64
C VAL A 250 -2.22 7.69 4.85
N PHE A 251 -2.25 9.01 4.65
CA PHE A 251 -2.40 9.97 5.74
C PHE A 251 -3.31 11.14 5.37
N HIS A 252 -3.85 11.82 6.39
CA HIS A 252 -4.55 13.09 6.24
C HIS A 252 -3.53 14.20 5.96
N LYS A 253 -3.43 14.64 4.71
CA LYS A 253 -2.33 15.51 4.25
C LYS A 253 -2.19 16.81 5.05
N ASN A 254 -3.32 17.39 5.47
CA ASN A 254 -3.37 18.64 6.23
C ASN A 254 -2.92 18.50 7.70
N ARG A 255 -2.64 17.27 8.18
CA ARG A 255 -2.16 16.99 9.54
C ARG A 255 -0.64 16.77 9.61
N PHE A 256 0.06 16.89 8.49
CA PHE A 256 1.49 16.62 8.37
C PHE A 256 2.19 17.78 7.63
N PRO A 257 3.51 17.95 7.81
CA PRO A 257 4.28 18.92 7.04
C PRO A 257 4.15 18.71 5.52
N ALA A 258 4.16 19.80 4.74
CA ALA A 258 3.91 19.76 3.31
C ALA A 258 4.90 18.88 2.50
N ASP A 259 6.13 18.69 3.00
CA ASP A 259 7.15 17.84 2.39
C ASP A 259 7.05 16.36 2.81
N PHE A 260 6.22 16.04 3.80
CA PHE A 260 6.18 14.72 4.44
C PHE A 260 5.87 13.60 3.46
N GLY A 261 4.87 13.78 2.59
CA GLY A 261 4.45 12.73 1.66
C GLY A 261 5.57 12.26 0.74
N GLN A 262 6.26 13.19 0.06
CA GLN A 262 7.35 12.83 -0.85
C GLN A 262 8.58 12.32 -0.11
N LYS A 263 8.94 12.94 1.03
CA LYS A 263 10.04 12.48 1.89
C LYS A 263 9.82 11.04 2.36
N SER A 264 8.61 10.75 2.81
CA SER A 264 8.20 9.43 3.26
C SER A 264 8.24 8.41 2.13
N ARG A 265 7.67 8.72 0.94
CA ARG A 265 7.63 7.78 -0.20
C ARG A 265 9.03 7.35 -0.63
N THR A 266 9.97 8.30 -0.69
CA THR A 266 11.37 8.03 -1.00
C THR A 266 11.99 7.11 0.05
N TRP A 267 11.80 7.41 1.33
CA TRP A 267 12.38 6.61 2.42
C TRP A 267 11.80 5.20 2.47
N VAL A 268 10.48 5.05 2.34
CA VAL A 268 9.80 3.74 2.35
C VAL A 268 10.31 2.87 1.21
N PHE A 269 10.43 3.40 0.00
CA PHE A 269 10.97 2.64 -1.12
C PHE A 269 12.42 2.19 -0.89
N ASN A 270 13.27 3.08 -0.37
CA ASN A 270 14.69 2.79 -0.19
C ASN A 270 14.97 1.85 0.98
N ASN A 271 14.16 1.89 2.05
CA ASN A 271 14.47 1.21 3.31
C ASN A 271 13.54 0.03 3.61
N MET A 272 12.26 0.10 3.24
CA MET A 272 11.29 -0.96 3.57
C MET A 272 11.11 -1.98 2.45
N TYR A 273 11.27 -1.59 1.18
CA TYR A 273 11.03 -2.50 0.05
C TYR A 273 11.85 -3.80 0.14
N GLY A 274 13.16 -3.68 0.39
CA GLY A 274 14.08 -4.82 0.44
C GLY A 274 13.73 -5.81 1.56
N PRO A 275 13.65 -5.38 2.84
CA PRO A 275 13.22 -6.22 3.95
C PRO A 275 11.85 -6.87 3.73
N THR A 276 10.85 -6.13 3.27
CA THR A 276 9.50 -6.69 3.03
C THR A 276 9.54 -7.75 1.94
N MET A 277 10.25 -7.51 0.83
CA MET A 277 10.42 -8.50 -0.24
C MET A 277 11.09 -9.80 0.24
N ARG A 278 12.03 -9.74 1.18
CA ARG A 278 12.64 -10.95 1.74
C ARG A 278 11.61 -11.80 2.48
N ARG A 279 10.75 -11.17 3.29
CA ARG A 279 9.66 -11.86 4.01
C ARG A 279 8.64 -12.46 3.05
N VAL A 280 8.22 -11.70 2.04
CA VAL A 280 7.30 -12.17 0.99
C VAL A 280 7.85 -13.42 0.31
N LYS A 281 9.12 -13.41 -0.13
CA LYS A 281 9.75 -14.57 -0.77
C LYS A 281 9.90 -15.77 0.18
N GLN A 282 10.17 -15.52 1.46
CA GLN A 282 10.20 -16.58 2.46
C GLN A 282 8.82 -17.24 2.60
N SER A 283 7.74 -16.46 2.61
CA SER A 283 6.38 -17.00 2.62
C SER A 283 6.03 -17.76 1.35
N ASP A 284 6.42 -17.27 0.17
CA ASP A 284 6.22 -17.98 -1.11
C ASP A 284 6.85 -19.39 -1.06
N ASN A 285 8.07 -19.50 -0.53
CA ASN A 285 8.81 -20.76 -0.44
C ASN A 285 8.30 -21.74 0.62
N LYS A 286 7.37 -21.33 1.49
CA LYS A 286 6.80 -22.21 2.53
C LYS A 286 5.67 -23.09 2.01
N ILE A 287 5.06 -22.73 0.88
CA ILE A 287 3.96 -23.51 0.31
C ILE A 287 4.52 -24.83 -0.24
N PRO A 288 4.04 -26.00 0.23
CA PRO A 288 4.54 -27.30 -0.25
C PRO A 288 4.27 -27.54 -1.74
N ASP A 289 5.27 -28.09 -2.44
CA ASP A 289 5.23 -28.29 -3.89
C ASP A 289 4.02 -29.11 -4.37
N LYS A 290 3.54 -30.05 -3.54
CA LYS A 290 2.38 -30.90 -3.84
C LYS A 290 1.11 -30.12 -4.17
N TYR A 291 0.97 -28.89 -3.68
CA TYR A 291 -0.24 -28.10 -3.91
C TYR A 291 -0.22 -27.34 -5.23
N TRP A 292 0.94 -27.05 -5.83
CA TRP A 292 1.02 -26.19 -7.01
C TRP A 292 0.44 -26.86 -8.25
N VAL A 293 -0.57 -26.24 -8.86
CA VAL A 293 -1.11 -26.58 -10.19
C VAL A 293 -0.53 -25.62 -11.21
N HIS A 294 0.35 -26.12 -12.06
CA HIS A 294 0.95 -25.30 -13.10
C HIS A 294 -0.08 -24.90 -14.19
N ILE A 295 -0.19 -23.60 -14.46
CA ILE A 295 -1.13 -23.02 -15.42
C ILE A 295 -0.33 -22.51 -16.63
N SER A 296 -0.28 -23.29 -17.71
CA SER A 296 0.53 -22.98 -18.90
C SER A 296 -0.26 -23.05 -20.22
N GLY A 297 0.40 -22.68 -21.32
CA GLY A 297 -0.13 -22.80 -22.68
C GLY A 297 -1.48 -22.11 -22.86
N ASP A 298 -2.46 -22.84 -23.39
CA ASP A 298 -3.82 -22.33 -23.62
C ASP A 298 -4.54 -21.90 -22.34
N ARG A 299 -4.27 -22.58 -21.22
CA ARG A 299 -4.87 -22.24 -19.92
C ARG A 299 -4.39 -20.87 -19.48
N ALA A 300 -3.09 -20.61 -19.53
CA ALA A 300 -2.52 -19.29 -19.21
C ALA A 300 -3.09 -18.19 -20.11
N ARG A 301 -3.28 -18.44 -21.41
CA ARG A 301 -3.92 -17.48 -22.33
C ARG A 301 -5.35 -17.15 -21.91
N LYS A 302 -6.15 -18.16 -21.56
CA LYS A 302 -7.53 -17.99 -21.08
C LYS A 302 -7.60 -17.20 -19.77
N TYR A 303 -6.71 -17.47 -18.81
CA TYR A 303 -6.59 -16.69 -17.58
C TYR A 303 -6.27 -15.22 -17.88
N ARG A 304 -5.27 -14.94 -18.73
CA ARG A 304 -4.93 -13.56 -19.14
C ARG A 304 -6.10 -12.85 -19.81
N GLN A 305 -6.85 -13.57 -20.67
CA GLN A 305 -8.05 -13.02 -21.30
C GLN A 305 -9.14 -12.69 -20.27
N MET A 306 -9.36 -13.56 -19.28
CA MET A 306 -10.28 -13.30 -18.17
C MET A 306 -9.88 -12.03 -17.40
N PHE A 307 -8.61 -11.91 -17.03
CA PHE A 307 -8.12 -10.70 -16.34
C PHE A 307 -8.28 -9.44 -17.18
N ARG A 308 -7.98 -9.48 -18.48
CA ARG A 308 -8.20 -8.35 -19.38
C ARG A 308 -9.67 -7.94 -19.42
N LYS A 309 -10.60 -8.89 -19.57
CA LYS A 309 -12.05 -8.59 -19.54
C LYS A 309 -12.48 -7.96 -18.22
N THR A 310 -11.98 -8.45 -17.09
CA THR A 310 -12.24 -7.87 -15.77
C THR A 310 -11.72 -6.43 -15.68
N ARG A 311 -10.47 -6.19 -16.13
CA ARG A 311 -9.86 -4.86 -16.17
C ARG A 311 -10.60 -3.88 -17.08
N GLU A 312 -11.04 -4.32 -18.26
CA GLU A 312 -11.82 -3.51 -19.19
C GLU A 312 -13.20 -3.15 -18.62
N ARG A 313 -13.85 -4.08 -17.92
CA ARG A 313 -15.09 -3.81 -17.21
C ARG A 313 -14.89 -2.78 -16.10
N LEU A 314 -13.91 -2.99 -15.23
CA LEU A 314 -13.60 -2.09 -14.12
C LEU A 314 -13.07 -0.72 -14.58
N TRP A 315 -12.45 -0.66 -15.76
CA TRP A 315 -12.13 0.59 -16.45
C TRP A 315 -13.39 1.37 -16.81
N LYS A 316 -14.37 0.73 -17.47
CA LYS A 316 -15.64 1.36 -17.86
C LYS A 316 -16.44 1.84 -16.67
N GLU A 317 -16.41 1.09 -15.58
CA GLU A 317 -17.07 1.45 -14.31
C GLU A 317 -16.31 2.53 -13.51
N GLY A 318 -15.14 2.99 -13.99
CA GLY A 318 -14.33 4.00 -13.31
C GLY A 318 -13.80 3.56 -11.94
N TRP A 319 -13.73 2.25 -11.69
CA TRP A 319 -13.26 1.69 -10.42
C TRP A 319 -11.77 1.97 -10.23
N TYR A 320 -10.96 1.56 -11.20
CA TYR A 320 -9.53 1.83 -11.21
C TYR A 320 -9.21 3.23 -11.75
N SER A 321 -8.04 3.74 -11.36
CA SER A 321 -7.43 4.89 -12.01
C SER A 321 -6.98 4.50 -13.42
N HIS A 322 -7.56 5.14 -14.43
CA HIS A 322 -7.17 4.96 -15.82
C HIS A 322 -5.68 5.21 -16.05
N LYS A 323 -5.09 6.18 -15.34
CA LYS A 323 -3.66 6.47 -15.41
C LYS A 323 -2.81 5.32 -14.87
N MET A 324 -3.18 4.76 -13.72
CA MET A 324 -2.48 3.60 -13.15
C MET A 324 -2.62 2.39 -14.08
N GLN A 325 -3.83 2.11 -14.54
CA GLN A 325 -4.11 0.98 -15.42
C GLN A 325 -3.27 1.03 -16.71
N HIS A 326 -3.22 2.19 -17.36
CA HIS A 326 -2.37 2.40 -18.53
C HIS A 326 -0.87 2.26 -18.21
N MET A 327 -0.42 2.76 -17.06
CA MET A 327 0.97 2.58 -16.61
C MET A 327 1.31 1.09 -16.40
N LEU A 328 0.43 0.32 -15.77
CA LEU A 328 0.62 -1.11 -15.57
C LEU A 328 0.62 -1.86 -16.90
N LYS A 329 -0.25 -1.48 -17.86
CA LYS A 329 -0.20 -2.01 -19.22
C LYS A 329 1.16 -1.77 -19.87
N LYS A 330 1.73 -0.56 -19.76
CA LYS A 330 3.07 -0.27 -20.27
C LYS A 330 4.14 -1.17 -19.66
N ILE A 331 4.07 -1.40 -18.36
CA ILE A 331 5.01 -2.30 -17.68
C ILE A 331 4.86 -3.74 -18.17
N ARG A 332 3.62 -4.24 -18.33
CA ARG A 332 3.38 -5.59 -18.88
C ARG A 332 3.91 -5.72 -20.31
N CYS A 333 3.57 -4.79 -21.19
CA CYS A 333 3.98 -4.79 -22.60
C CYS A 333 5.49 -4.61 -22.79
N SER A 334 6.14 -3.82 -21.93
CA SER A 334 7.60 -3.70 -21.94
C SER A 334 8.30 -5.01 -21.56
N SER A 335 7.69 -5.83 -20.71
CA SER A 335 8.25 -7.13 -20.31
C SER A 335 7.88 -8.28 -21.24
N ASP A 336 6.73 -8.19 -21.90
CA ASP A 336 6.24 -9.19 -22.86
C ASP A 336 5.43 -8.47 -23.97
N PRO A 337 6.09 -8.04 -25.06
CA PRO A 337 5.43 -7.38 -26.18
C PRO A 337 4.44 -8.28 -26.95
N SER A 338 4.50 -9.60 -26.75
CA SER A 338 3.64 -10.58 -27.41
C SER A 338 2.23 -10.65 -26.83
N LEU A 339 1.99 -9.99 -25.68
CA LEU A 339 0.67 -9.94 -25.07
C LEU A 339 -0.31 -9.24 -26.00
N ALA A 340 -1.41 -9.95 -26.33
CA ALA A 340 -2.44 -9.42 -27.22
C ALA A 340 -3.02 -8.06 -26.78
N GLU A 341 -2.98 -7.72 -25.49
CA GLU A 341 -3.49 -6.44 -25.00
C GLU A 341 -2.66 -5.23 -25.49
N CYS A 342 -1.40 -5.43 -25.86
CA CYS A 342 -0.48 -4.34 -26.16
C CYS A 342 -0.80 -3.58 -27.46
N SER A 343 -1.51 -4.20 -28.39
CA SER A 343 -2.03 -3.56 -29.62
C SER A 343 -3.51 -3.15 -29.53
N LEU A 344 -4.20 -3.46 -28.43
CA LEU A 344 -5.61 -3.11 -28.26
C LEU A 344 -5.76 -1.69 -27.74
N ASP A 345 -6.87 -1.06 -28.13
CA ASP A 345 -7.26 0.28 -27.65
C ASP A 345 -7.80 0.29 -26.20
N SER A 346 -7.79 -0.87 -25.52
CA SER A 346 -8.19 -0.95 -24.12
C SER A 346 -7.13 -0.38 -23.17
N GLU A 347 -7.56 0.04 -21.98
CA GLU A 347 -6.68 0.50 -20.90
C GLU A 347 -5.80 1.71 -21.31
N GLY A 348 -6.38 2.67 -22.02
CA GLY A 348 -5.71 3.91 -22.41
C GLY A 348 -4.95 3.83 -23.74
N GLY A 349 -5.33 2.91 -24.62
CA GLY A 349 -4.79 2.82 -25.98
C GLY A 349 -3.63 1.82 -26.13
N PRO A 350 -3.21 1.57 -27.39
CA PRO A 350 -2.07 0.69 -27.68
C PRO A 350 -0.77 1.23 -27.09
N VAL A 351 0.17 0.32 -26.81
CA VAL A 351 1.49 0.63 -26.24
C VAL A 351 2.64 0.27 -27.19
N ASN A 352 2.36 -0.59 -28.16
CA ASN A 352 3.32 -1.06 -29.16
C ASN A 352 3.42 -0.12 -30.35
#